data_AF-A0A536S4Q7-F1
#
_entry.id   AF-A0A536S4Q7-F1
#
_cell.length_a   1.000
_cell.length_b   1.000
_cell.length_c   1.000
_cell.angle_alpha   90.00
_cell.angle_beta   90.00
_cell.angle_gamma   90.00
#
_symmetry.space_group_name_H-M   'P 1'
#
loop_
_entity.id
_entity.type
_entity.pdbx_description
1 polymer ?
#
loop_
_entity_poly.entity_id
_entity_poly.type
_entity_poly.pdbx_seq_one_letter_code
_entity_poly.pdbx_strand_id
1 'polypeptide(L)'
;MAIDRSVVEKAAGLARISLEPDEVERFTGQLSVVLQAVERLKDVDTEKVSPTASVLPVMNVLREDVVRPGLSTEDAFANVPSGGRDGEFFRVQHVLEERP
;
A
#
# COMPACT_ATOMS: atom_id res chain seq x y z
N MET A 1 -13.05 18.94 6.79
CA MET A 1 -13.78 18.09 5.80
C MET A 1 -14.47 16.96 6.56
N ALA A 2 -15.72 16.60 6.27
CA ALA A 2 -16.36 15.46 6.91
C ALA A 2 -16.10 14.19 6.09
N ILE A 3 -15.49 13.17 6.69
CA ILE A 3 -15.38 11.83 6.10
C ILE A 3 -16.61 11.04 6.52
N ASP A 4 -17.23 10.35 5.57
CA ASP A 4 -18.32 9.41 5.87
C ASP A 4 -17.84 7.96 5.75
N ARG A 5 -18.71 7.05 6.21
CA ARG A 5 -18.48 5.61 6.20
C ARG A 5 -18.11 5.06 4.82
N SER A 6 -18.73 5.57 3.75
CA SER A 6 -18.49 5.07 2.38
C SER A 6 -17.05 5.36 1.92
N VAL A 7 -16.48 6.48 2.35
CA VAL A 7 -15.09 6.84 2.06
C VAL A 7 -14.12 5.89 2.77
N VAL A 8 -14.42 5.51 4.01
CA VAL A 8 -13.60 4.54 4.77
C VAL A 8 -13.65 3.16 4.12
N GLU A 9 -14.84 2.69 3.75
CA GLU A 9 -15.02 1.40 3.07
C GLU A 9 -14.30 1.38 1.71
N LYS A 10 -14.39 2.47 0.94
CA LYS A 10 -13.66 2.61 -0.32
C LYS A 10 -12.15 2.57 -0.13
N ALA A 11 -11.63 3.30 0.86
CA ALA A 11 -10.20 3.30 1.16
C ALA A 11 -9.71 1.90 1.59
N ALA A 12 -10.49 1.20 2.41
CA ALA A 12 -10.19 -0.18 2.81
C ALA A 12 -10.18 -1.14 1.61
N GLY A 13 -11.12 -0.99 0.68
CA GLY A 13 -11.16 -1.75 -0.57
C GLY A 13 -9.93 -1.55 -1.44
N LEU A 14 -9.45 -0.30 -1.57
CA LEU A 14 -8.21 0.04 -2.27
C LEU A 14 -6.98 -0.56 -1.57
N ALA A 15 -6.96 -0.55 -0.24
CA ALA A 15 -5.87 -1.09 0.58
C ALA A 15 -5.93 -2.61 0.76
N ARG A 16 -6.96 -3.30 0.25
CA ARG A 16 -7.24 -4.74 0.46
C ARG A 16 -7.37 -5.12 1.95
N ILE A 17 -7.95 -4.22 2.74
CA ILE A 17 -8.23 -4.44 4.16
C ILE A 17 -9.72 -4.76 4.34
N SER A 18 -10.02 -5.89 4.98
CA SER A 18 -11.39 -6.18 5.42
C SER A 18 -11.62 -5.52 6.76
N LEU A 19 -12.73 -4.79 6.91
CA LEU A 19 -13.11 -4.10 8.14
C LEU A 19 -14.47 -4.60 8.62
N GLU A 20 -14.58 -4.83 9.92
CA GLU A 20 -15.86 -5.10 10.56
C GLU A 20 -16.68 -3.81 10.71
N PRO A 21 -18.03 -3.87 10.81
CA PRO A 21 -18.88 -2.67 10.85
C PRO A 21 -18.56 -1.69 11.98
N ASP A 22 -18.18 -2.20 13.15
CA ASP A 22 -17.76 -1.40 14.32
C ASP A 22 -16.40 -0.73 14.09
N GLU A 23 -15.48 -1.38 13.37
CA GLU A 23 -14.21 -0.79 12.97
C GLU A 23 -14.41 0.35 11.97
N VAL A 24 -15.35 0.21 11.05
CA VAL A 24 -15.69 1.27 10.08
C VAL A 24 -16.20 2.52 10.80
N GLU A 25 -17.09 2.36 11.79
CA GLU A 25 -17.57 3.49 12.60
C GLU A 25 -16.43 4.16 13.37
N ARG A 26 -15.60 3.35 14.06
CA ARG A 26 -14.45 3.83 14.80
C ARG A 26 -13.47 4.59 13.90
N PHE A 27 -13.12 4.03 12.74
CA PHE A 27 -12.17 4.63 11.81
C PHE A 27 -12.70 5.88 11.13
N THR A 28 -14.01 5.99 10.92
CA THR A 28 -14.64 7.23 10.43
C THR A 28 -14.32 8.41 11.37
N GLY A 29 -14.48 8.21 12.69
CA GLY A 29 -14.14 9.21 13.69
C GLY A 29 -12.64 9.50 13.77
N GLN A 30 -11.81 8.46 13.85
CA GLN A 30 -10.36 8.61 13.98
C GLN A 30 -9.72 9.29 12.75
N LEU A 31 -10.10 8.89 11.54
CA LEU A 31 -9.59 9.49 10.31
C LEU A 31 -10.04 10.94 10.16
N SER A 32 -11.24 11.28 10.63
CA SER A 32 -11.70 12.68 10.66
C SER A 32 -10.79 13.56 11.51
N VAL A 33 -10.36 13.09 12.68
CA VAL A 33 -9.40 13.82 13.54
C VAL A 33 -8.03 13.97 12.86
N VAL A 34 -7.53 12.90 12.21
CA VAL A 34 -6.26 12.96 11.49
C VAL A 34 -6.32 13.96 10.34
N LEU A 35 -7.38 13.97 9.54
CA LEU A 35 -7.53 14.92 8.44
C LEU A 35 -7.67 16.36 8.94
N GLN A 36 -8.36 16.60 10.05
CA GLN A 36 -8.39 17.93 10.69
C GLN A 36 -6.99 18.38 11.10
N ALA A 37 -6.16 17.48 11.63
CA ALA A 37 -4.78 17.80 11.97
C ALA A 37 -3.92 18.14 10.73
N VAL A 38 -4.17 17.47 9.60
CA VAL A 38 -3.52 17.71 8.29
C VAL A 38 -4.00 19.01 7.65
N GLU A 39 -5.26 19.43 7.86
CA GLU A 39 -5.79 20.70 7.33
C GLU A 39 -4.97 21.91 7.77
N ARG A 40 -4.29 21.86 8.93
CA ARG A 40 -3.35 22.90 9.39
C ARG A 40 -2.19 23.17 8.43
N LEU A 41 -1.84 22.22 7.57
CA LEU A 41 -0.79 22.42 6.56
C LEU A 41 -1.19 23.44 5.49
N LYS A 42 -2.49 23.77 5.35
CA LYS A 42 -2.98 24.78 4.40
C LYS A 42 -2.59 26.21 4.80
N ASP A 43 -2.23 26.44 6.06
CA ASP A 43 -1.82 27.76 6.56
C ASP A 43 -0.43 28.18 6.06
N VAL A 44 0.31 27.25 5.44
CA VAL A 44 1.66 27.48 4.92
C VAL A 44 1.62 27.65 3.40
N ASP A 45 2.07 28.82 2.91
CA ASP A 45 2.20 29.09 1.48
C ASP A 45 3.32 28.23 0.86
N THR A 46 2.95 27.42 -0.14
CA THR A 46 3.86 26.56 -0.90
C THR A 46 3.90 26.88 -2.40
N GLU A 47 3.30 27.99 -2.87
CA GLU A 47 3.19 28.34 -4.29
C GLU A 47 4.55 28.45 -5.02
N LYS A 48 5.61 28.78 -4.28
CA LYS A 48 6.96 28.99 -4.81
C LYS A 48 7.94 27.87 -4.49
N VAL A 49 7.48 26.77 -3.89
CA VAL A 49 8.35 25.67 -3.45
C VAL A 49 7.99 24.40 -4.20
N SER A 50 8.99 23.76 -4.82
CA SER A 50 8.77 22.48 -5.50
C SER A 50 8.62 21.33 -4.49
N PRO A 51 7.80 20.30 -4.79
CA PRO A 51 7.67 19.12 -3.94
C PRO A 51 9.02 18.41 -3.75
N THR A 52 9.29 17.93 -2.54
CA THR A 52 10.49 17.15 -2.23
C THR A 52 10.17 15.66 -2.21
N ALA A 53 10.61 14.92 -3.24
CA ALA A 53 10.39 13.47 -3.34
C ALA A 53 11.51 12.63 -2.69
N SER A 54 12.76 13.10 -2.77
CA SER A 54 13.93 12.50 -2.14
C SER A 54 14.75 13.61 -1.50
N VAL A 55 15.26 13.36 -0.30
CA VAL A 55 16.17 14.28 0.40
C VAL A 55 17.60 14.20 -0.14
N LEU A 56 17.95 13.10 -0.82
CA LEU A 56 19.26 12.90 -1.42
C LEU A 56 19.21 13.34 -2.90
N PRO A 57 20.19 14.15 -3.36
CA PRO A 57 20.28 14.59 -4.75
C PRO A 57 20.91 13.51 -5.64
N VAL A 58 20.34 12.30 -5.61
CA VAL A 58 20.79 11.19 -6.45
C VAL A 58 20.15 11.29 -7.83
N MET A 59 20.96 11.10 -8.87
CA MET A 59 20.50 11.10 -10.26
C MET A 59 21.16 9.93 -10.98
N ASN A 60 20.43 9.32 -11.91
CA ASN A 60 20.96 8.27 -12.79
C ASN A 60 21.64 7.13 -12.03
N VAL A 61 21.00 6.63 -10.96
CA VAL A 61 21.48 5.46 -10.22
C VAL A 61 21.23 4.22 -11.08
N LEU A 62 22.18 3.93 -11.96
CA LEU A 62 22.13 2.82 -12.90
C LEU A 62 22.83 1.59 -12.31
N ARG A 63 22.33 0.42 -12.74
CA ARG A 63 22.96 -0.87 -12.50
C ARG A 63 23.54 -1.36 -13.83
N GLU A 64 24.77 -1.85 -13.81
CA GLU A 64 25.39 -2.54 -14.95
C GLU A 64 24.51 -3.70 -15.45
N ASP A 65 24.41 -3.85 -16.77
CA ASP A 65 23.63 -4.90 -17.41
C ASP A 65 24.40 -6.23 -17.42
N VAL A 66 24.59 -6.79 -16.23
CA VAL A 66 25.30 -8.05 -16.02
C VAL A 66 24.38 -9.03 -15.30
N VAL A 67 24.32 -10.26 -15.82
CA VAL A 67 23.57 -11.37 -15.22
C VAL A 67 24.13 -11.69 -13.84
N ARG A 68 23.25 -11.84 -12.86
CA ARG A 68 23.59 -12.30 -11.51
C ARG A 68 22.84 -13.58 -11.20
N PRO A 69 23.41 -14.50 -10.38
CA PRO A 69 22.66 -15.66 -9.90
C PRO A 69 21.36 -15.21 -9.22
N GLY A 70 20.24 -15.82 -9.58
CA GLY A 70 18.97 -15.64 -8.89
C GLY A 70 18.96 -16.36 -7.54
N LEU A 71 17.87 -16.20 -6.78
CA LEU A 71 17.59 -17.03 -5.61
C LEU A 71 17.44 -18.50 -6.04
N SER A 72 17.86 -19.43 -5.18
CA SER A 72 17.50 -20.84 -5.37
C SER A 72 15.98 -21.00 -5.18
N THR A 73 15.42 -22.06 -5.76
CA THR A 73 14.01 -22.40 -5.56
C THR A 73 13.70 -22.56 -4.08
N GLU A 74 14.55 -23.26 -3.34
CA GLU A 74 14.43 -23.45 -1.89
C GLU A 74 14.40 -22.10 -1.14
N ASP A 75 15.31 -21.18 -1.45
CA ASP A 75 15.36 -19.86 -0.79
C ASP A 75 14.11 -19.03 -1.10
N ALA A 76 13.62 -19.09 -2.35
CA ALA A 76 12.40 -18.40 -2.76
C ALA A 76 11.15 -18.93 -2.03
N PHE A 77 11.12 -20.24 -1.72
CA PHE A 77 10.00 -20.88 -1.03
C PHE A 77 10.12 -20.89 0.51
N ALA A 78 11.22 -20.41 1.09
CA ALA A 78 11.51 -20.52 2.52
C ALA A 78 10.43 -19.89 3.43
N ASN A 79 9.72 -18.86 2.95
CA ASN A 79 8.67 -18.15 3.70
C ASN A 79 7.25 -18.41 3.18
N VAL A 80 7.07 -19.37 2.29
CA VAL A 80 5.74 -19.65 1.74
C VAL A 80 4.85 -20.30 2.80
N PRO A 81 3.60 -19.81 2.97
CA PRO A 81 2.66 -20.42 3.91
C PRO A 81 2.49 -21.92 3.64
N SER A 82 2.21 -22.69 4.70
CA SER A 82 1.94 -24.13 4.57
C SER A 82 0.79 -24.37 3.57
N GLY A 83 1.02 -25.26 2.60
CA GLY A 83 0.07 -25.53 1.51
C GLY A 83 0.06 -24.49 0.37
N GLY A 84 0.88 -23.42 0.47
CA GLY A 84 1.05 -22.38 -0.55
C GLY A 84 2.05 -22.72 -1.66
N ARG A 85 2.55 -23.96 -1.71
CA ARG A 85 3.46 -24.46 -2.74
C ARG A 85 2.83 -25.63 -3.49
N ASP A 86 2.95 -25.62 -4.81
CA ASP A 86 2.53 -26.69 -5.70
C ASP A 86 3.67 -27.02 -6.67
N GLY A 87 4.49 -28.02 -6.34
CA GLY A 87 5.73 -28.28 -7.07
C GLY A 87 6.66 -27.07 -7.06
N GLU A 88 6.87 -26.47 -8.23
CA GLU A 88 7.70 -25.27 -8.43
C GLU A 88 6.91 -23.96 -8.45
N PHE A 89 5.59 -24.00 -8.18
CA PHE A 89 4.70 -22.85 -8.25
C PHE A 89 4.21 -22.39 -6.87
N PHE A 90 3.93 -21.09 -6.76
CA PHE A 90 3.15 -20.54 -5.65
C PHE A 90 1.67 -20.87 -5.88
N ARG A 91 1.05 -21.54 -4.91
CA ARG A 91 -0.38 -21.83 -4.94
C ARG A 91 -1.14 -20.66 -4.35
N VAL A 92 -2.04 -20.08 -5.14
CA VAL A 92 -2.96 -19.01 -4.75
C VAL A 92 -4.39 -19.37 -5.16
N GLN A 93 -5.37 -18.64 -4.63
CA GLN A 93 -6.74 -18.75 -5.11
C GLN A 93 -6.79 -18.31 -6.58
N HIS A 94 -7.56 -19.04 -7.39
CA HIS A 94 -7.73 -18.72 -8.80
C HIS A 94 -8.32 -17.32 -8.98
N VAL A 95 -7.78 -16.55 -9.91
CA VAL A 95 -8.30 -15.23 -10.25
C VAL A 95 -9.52 -15.42 -11.16
N LEU A 96 -10.70 -15.24 -10.60
CA LEU A 96 -11.94 -15.16 -11.36
C LEU A 96 -12.21 -13.67 -11.65
N GLU A 97 -12.43 -13.30 -12.91
CA GLU A 97 -12.95 -11.98 -13.25
C GLU A 97 -14.38 -11.85 -12.74
N GLU A 98 -14.51 -11.23 -11.56
CA GLU A 98 -15.37 -10.08 -11.29
C GLU A 98 -15.37 -9.88 -9.76
N ARG A 99 -14.96 -8.69 -9.33
CA ARG A 99 -15.42 -8.13 -8.07
C ARG A 99 -16.15 -6.84 -8.42
N PRO A 100 -17.42 -6.66 -7.98
CA PRO A 100 -18.15 -5.41 -8.18
C PRO A 100 -17.40 -4.21 -7.59
#